data_AF-A0A023X2F8-F1
#
_entry.id   AF-A0A023X2F8-F1
#
_cell.length_a   1.000
_cell.length_b   1.000
_cell.length_c   1.000
_cell.angle_alpha   90.00
_cell.angle_beta   90.00
_cell.angle_gamma   90.00
#
_symmetry.space_group_name_H-M   'P 1'
#
loop_
_entity.id
_entity.type
_entity.pdbx_description
1 polymer ?
#
loop_
_entity_poly.entity_id
_entity_poly.type
_entity_poly.pdbx_seq_one_letter_code
_entity_poly.pdbx_strand_id
1 'polypeptide(L)'
;MGLLRTILSLVMLLILVHVVLVYLGVEQTTNTVTNAIYSLGALLEAPGALILGFLGDFGPDFLDPNSFYAVALTALAAYFLVYVLLGASRD
;
A
#
# COMPACT_ATOMS: atom_id res chain seq x y z
N MET A 1 -13.00 -13.15 13.08
CA MET A 1 -12.12 -13.29 11.89
C MET A 1 -12.58 -12.49 10.66
N GLY A 2 -13.86 -12.09 10.53
CA GLY A 2 -14.31 -11.25 9.39
C GLY A 2 -13.80 -9.80 9.45
N LEU A 3 -13.83 -9.17 10.63
CA LEU A 3 -13.43 -7.76 10.80
C LEU A 3 -12.01 -7.46 10.31
N LEU A 4 -11.01 -8.24 10.75
CA LEU A 4 -9.62 -8.02 10.34
C LEU A 4 -9.44 -8.15 8.83
N ARG A 5 -10.14 -9.11 8.22
CA ARG A 5 -10.13 -9.34 6.78
C ARG A 5 -10.78 -8.18 6.02
N THR A 6 -11.90 -7.64 6.53
CA THR A 6 -12.54 -6.43 6.00
C THR A 6 -11.64 -5.20 6.13
N ILE A 7 -10.97 -5.03 7.26
CA ILE A 7 -10.02 -3.93 7.48
C ILE A 7 -8.86 -4.02 6.49
N LEU A 8 -8.29 -5.22 6.29
CA LEU A 8 -7.24 -5.43 5.30
C LEU A 8 -7.72 -5.11 3.88
N SER A 9 -8.94 -5.53 3.52
CA SER A 9 -9.54 -5.15 2.24
C SER A 9 -9.67 -3.64 2.08
N LEU A 10 -10.09 -2.94 3.13
CA LEU A 10 -10.21 -1.48 3.11
C LEU A 10 -8.85 -0.80 2.99
N VAL A 11 -7.83 -1.29 3.69
CA VAL A 11 -6.44 -0.81 3.58
C VAL A 11 -5.92 -0.96 2.16
N MET A 12 -6.09 -2.15 1.57
CA MET A 12 -5.68 -2.41 0.18
C MET A 12 -6.42 -1.49 -0.80
N LEU A 13 -7.73 -1.29 -0.61
CA LEU A 13 -8.52 -0.35 -1.40
C LEU A 13 -8.00 1.09 -1.28
N LEU A 14 -7.69 1.56 -0.06
CA LEU A 14 -7.17 2.91 0.15
C LEU A 14 -5.82 3.14 -0.55
N ILE A 15 -4.92 2.17 -0.50
CA ILE A 15 -3.65 2.22 -1.24
C ILE A 15 -3.92 2.32 -2.75
N LEU A 16 -4.82 1.49 -3.28
CA LEU A 16 -5.17 1.53 -4.70
C LEU A 16 -5.80 2.87 -5.11
N VAL A 17 -6.67 3.44 -4.27
CA VAL A 17 -7.25 4.76 -4.54
C VAL A 17 -6.16 5.83 -4.56
N HIS A 18 -5.24 5.80 -3.60
CA HIS A 18 -4.10 6.73 -3.58
C HIS A 18 -3.26 6.62 -4.86
N VAL A 19 -2.93 5.40 -5.30
CA VAL A 19 -2.22 5.14 -6.56
C VAL A 19 -2.98 5.70 -7.77
N VAL A 20 -4.30 5.51 -7.83
CA VAL A 20 -5.13 6.04 -8.92
C VAL A 20 -5.13 7.57 -8.92
N LEU A 21 -5.21 8.22 -7.77
CA LEU A 21 -5.15 9.68 -7.68
C LEU A 21 -3.82 10.23 -8.17
N VAL A 22 -2.71 9.59 -7.78
CA VAL A 22 -1.37 9.95 -8.26
C VAL A 22 -1.26 9.74 -9.78
N TYR A 23 -1.75 8.60 -10.28
CA TYR A 23 -1.74 8.31 -11.73
C TYR A 23 -2.54 9.33 -12.54
N LEU A 24 -3.69 9.78 -12.03
CA LEU A 24 -4.53 10.80 -12.65
C LEU A 24 -4.00 12.23 -12.47
N GLY A 25 -2.91 12.42 -11.73
CA GLY A 25 -2.33 13.75 -11.46
C GLY A 25 -3.20 14.62 -10.56
N VAL A 26 -4.06 14.02 -9.72
CA VAL A 26 -4.91 14.77 -8.78
C VAL A 26 -4.05 15.27 -7.63
N GLU A 27 -4.03 16.59 -7.40
CA GLU A 27 -3.20 17.16 -6.33
C GLU A 27 -3.76 16.84 -4.94
N GLN A 28 -2.88 16.63 -3.96
CA GLN A 28 -3.27 16.41 -2.56
C GLN A 28 -4.17 17.52 -2.00
N THR A 29 -3.93 18.76 -2.44
CA THR A 29 -4.64 19.97 -2.01
C THR A 29 -6.00 20.18 -2.67
N THR A 30 -6.40 19.30 -3.60
CA THR A 30 -7.65 19.44 -4.36
C THR A 30 -8.87 19.61 -3.46
N ASN A 31 -8.97 18.83 -2.38
CA ASN A 31 -10.02 18.94 -1.36
C ASN A 31 -9.66 18.14 -0.10
N THR A 32 -10.49 18.23 0.94
CA THR A 32 -10.30 17.55 2.22
C THR A 32 -10.25 16.02 2.11
N VAL A 33 -11.06 15.42 1.22
CA VAL A 33 -11.10 13.96 1.03
C VAL A 33 -9.82 13.47 0.38
N THR A 34 -9.37 14.15 -0.68
CA THR A 34 -8.09 13.86 -1.33
C THR A 34 -6.93 13.99 -0.35
N ASN A 35 -6.89 15.06 0.45
CA ASN A 35 -5.83 15.25 1.44
C ASN A 35 -5.81 14.09 2.48
N ALA A 36 -6.99 13.66 2.93
CA ALA A 36 -7.11 12.53 3.83
C ALA A 36 -6.61 11.22 3.18
N ILE A 37 -6.94 10.98 1.92
CA ILE A 37 -6.48 9.80 1.18
C ILE A 37 -4.97 9.80 1.01
N TYR A 38 -4.35 10.93 0.65
CA TYR A 38 -2.89 11.05 0.54
C TYR A 38 -2.20 10.79 1.88
N SER A 39 -2.71 11.38 2.96
CA SER A 39 -2.15 11.20 4.31
C SER A 39 -2.26 9.75 4.78
N LEU A 40 -3.42 9.12 4.56
CA LEU A 40 -3.64 7.72 4.92
C LEU A 40 -2.83 6.78 4.02
N GLY A 41 -2.78 7.06 2.71
CA GLY A 41 -1.99 6.30 1.74
C GLY A 41 -0.52 6.27 2.15
N ALA A 42 0.08 7.44 2.41
CA ALA A 42 1.47 7.53 2.87
C ALA A 42 1.74 6.71 4.15
N LEU A 43 0.80 6.71 5.11
CA LEU A 43 0.93 5.91 6.33
C LEU A 43 0.84 4.40 6.06
N LEU A 44 -0.14 3.99 5.25
CA LEU A 44 -0.37 2.59 4.91
C LEU A 44 0.71 2.03 3.99
N GLU A 45 1.40 2.88 3.24
CA GLU A 45 2.49 2.50 2.34
C GLU A 45 3.85 2.35 3.06
N ALA A 46 3.98 2.85 4.28
CA ALA A 46 5.21 2.79 5.07
C ALA A 46 5.84 1.39 5.20
N PRO A 47 5.07 0.29 5.40
CA PRO A 47 5.63 -1.06 5.40
C PRO A 47 6.29 -1.44 4.07
N GLY A 48 5.78 -0.94 2.95
CA GLY A 48 6.38 -1.15 1.63
C GLY A 48 7.76 -0.53 1.54
N ALA A 49 7.92 0.71 2.03
CA ALA A 49 9.22 1.39 2.07
C ALA A 49 10.22 0.65 2.98
N LEU A 50 9.76 0.14 4.13
CA LEU A 50 10.59 -0.67 5.02
C LEU A 50 11.06 -1.95 4.33
N ILE A 51 10.14 -2.69 3.71
CA ILE A 51 10.46 -3.95 3.00
C ILE A 51 11.46 -3.69 1.88
N LEU A 52 11.24 -2.66 1.04
CA LEU A 52 12.16 -2.30 -0.03
C LEU A 52 13.51 -1.83 0.50
N GLY A 53 13.53 -1.08 1.60
CA GLY A 53 14.77 -0.67 2.26
C GLY A 53 15.59 -1.85 2.80
N PHE A 54 14.93 -2.93 3.24
CA PHE A 54 15.60 -4.17 3.62
C PHE A 54 16.12 -4.97 2.41
N LEU A 55 15.39 -4.94 1.29
CA LEU A 55 15.80 -5.60 0.05
C LEU A 55 17.00 -4.91 -0.60
N GLY A 56 17.06 -3.57 -0.53
CA GLY A 56 18.20 -2.76 -0.97
C GLY A 56 18.77 -3.22 -2.32
N ASP A 57 20.10 -3.40 -2.35
CA ASP A 57 20.86 -3.82 -3.54
C ASP A 57 20.63 -5.29 -3.97
N PHE A 58 19.94 -6.10 -3.16
CA PHE A 58 19.62 -7.49 -3.51
C PHE A 58 18.33 -7.60 -4.35
N GLY A 59 17.56 -6.52 -4.43
CA GLY A 59 16.34 -6.44 -5.22
C GLY A 59 16.62 -6.17 -6.70
N PRO A 60 15.71 -6.57 -7.60
CA PRO A 60 15.74 -6.13 -8.99
C PRO A 60 15.65 -4.59 -9.10
N ASP A 61 16.26 -4.00 -10.14
CA ASP A 61 16.26 -2.54 -10.38
C ASP A 61 14.86 -1.88 -10.38
N PHE A 62 13.81 -2.64 -10.70
CA PHE A 62 12.43 -2.12 -10.70
C PHE A 62 11.82 -1.96 -9.30
N LEU A 63 12.48 -2.47 -8.25
CA LEU A 63 12.07 -2.35 -6.84
C LEU A 63 12.81 -1.20 -6.13
N ASP A 64 12.88 -0.03 -6.79
CA ASP A 64 13.51 1.16 -6.21
C ASP A 64 12.72 1.65 -4.98
N PRO A 65 13.34 1.72 -3.78
CA PRO A 65 12.69 2.22 -2.57
C PRO A 65 12.28 3.70 -2.64
N ASN A 66 12.80 4.48 -3.60
CA ASN A 66 12.41 5.87 -3.82
C ASN A 66 11.23 6.01 -4.80
N SER A 67 10.87 4.94 -5.50
CA SER A 67 9.75 4.94 -6.43
C SER A 67 8.43 4.79 -5.68
N PHE A 68 7.55 5.77 -5.83
CA PHE A 68 6.19 5.73 -5.26
C PHE A 68 5.45 4.44 -5.63
N TYR A 69 5.47 4.06 -6.91
CA TYR A 69 4.76 2.86 -7.38
C TYR A 69 5.37 1.57 -6.82
N ALA A 70 6.70 1.49 -6.68
CA ALA A 70 7.34 0.34 -6.08
C ALA A 70 6.94 0.19 -4.61
N VAL A 71 6.96 1.29 -3.85
CA VAL A 71 6.56 1.31 -2.44
C VAL A 71 5.08 0.92 -2.29
N ALA A 72 4.19 1.54 -3.06
CA ALA A 72 2.74 1.30 -2.96
C ALA A 72 2.36 -0.14 -3.33
N LEU A 73 2.94 -0.68 -4.42
CA LEU A 73 2.69 -2.06 -4.82
C LEU A 73 3.28 -3.07 -3.84
N THR A 74 4.44 -2.77 -3.25
CA THR A 74 5.05 -3.63 -2.23
C THR A 74 4.21 -3.66 -0.96
N ALA A 75 3.72 -2.49 -0.50
CA ALA A 75 2.81 -2.42 0.65
C ALA A 75 1.52 -3.21 0.37
N LEU A 76 0.92 -3.02 -0.81
CA LEU A 76 -0.27 -3.75 -1.24
C LEU A 76 -0.03 -5.27 -1.22
N ALA A 77 1.09 -5.73 -1.77
CA ALA A 77 1.47 -7.15 -1.77
C ALA A 77 1.65 -7.70 -0.34
N ALA A 78 2.25 -6.93 0.55
CA ALA A 78 2.43 -7.32 1.95
C ALA A 78 1.08 -7.49 2.67
N TYR A 79 0.15 -6.54 2.53
CA TYR A 79 -1.19 -6.67 3.10
C TYR A 79 -1.99 -7.81 2.49
N PHE A 80 -1.85 -8.03 1.18
CA PHE A 80 -2.48 -9.14 0.49
C PHE A 80 -1.99 -10.49 1.03
N LEU A 81 -0.68 -10.62 1.26
CA LEU A 81 -0.10 -11.82 1.86
C LEU A 81 -0.68 -12.09 3.25
N VAL A 82 -0.77 -11.08 4.12
CA VAL A 82 -1.41 -11.22 5.44
C VAL A 82 -2.88 -11.61 5.31
N TYR A 83 -3.61 -11.01 4.37
CA TYR A 83 -5.01 -11.32 4.10
C TYR A 83 -5.21 -12.79 3.71
N VAL A 84 -4.35 -13.32 2.84
CA VAL A 84 -4.39 -14.73 2.41
C VAL A 84 -4.04 -15.66 3.57
N LEU A 85 -2.97 -15.37 4.32
CA LEU A 85 -2.56 -16.18 5.47
C LEU A 85 -3.65 -16.26 6.55
N LEU A 86 -4.37 -15.15 6.78
CA LEU A 86 -5.51 -15.13 7.69
C LEU A 86 -6.69 -15.98 7.19
N GLY A 87 -6.81 -16.15 5.87
CA GLY A 87 -7.79 -17.03 5.25
C GLY A 87 -7.39 -18.51 5.33
N ALA A 88 -6.09 -18.81 5.21
CA ALA A 88 -5.55 -20.16 5.20
C ALA A 88 -5.48 -20.82 6.60
N SER A 89 -5.40 -20.05 7.69
CA SER A 89 -5.34 -20.59 9.07
C SER A 89 -6.68 -21.13 9.62
N ARG A 90 -7.70 -21.27 8.77
CA ARG A 90 -9.08 -21.65 9.15
C ARG A 90 -9.45 -23.09 8.81
N ASP A 91 -8.52 -23.87 8.27
CA ASP A 91 -8.69 -25.30 7.99
C ASP A 91 -7.90 -26.17 9.00
#